data_AF-A0A8K0MES6-F1
#
_entry.id   AF-A0A8K0MES6-F1
#
_cell.length_a   1.000
_cell.length_b   1.000
_cell.length_c   1.000
_cell.angle_alpha   90.00
_cell.angle_beta   90.00
_cell.angle_gamma   90.00
#
_symmetry.space_group_name_H-M   'P 1'
#
loop_
_entity.id
_entity.type
_entity.pdbx_description
1 polymer ?
#
loop_
_entity_poly.entity_id
_entity_poly.type
_entity_poly.pdbx_seq_one_letter_code
_entity_poly.pdbx_strand_id
1 'polypeptide(L)'
;MAANVFGNPITDVTLKGMSEYIGKTITRRDRAHVALAMKNSQGKDVDAQTYVENLKRQWDWYGHIGPSPYPVKIQNGQWGAFLHVKNAGQATGSCAAVVYRGLNGDGESCDWMFGWANPWNRARRNNAAYTAIGEAGAFQDLYGTWRDVFFSGLVHCASWNGCSSTATTGSFTSPLFQATLTLE
;
A
#
# COMPACT_ATOMS: atom_id res chain seq x y z
N MET A 1 12.49 12.68 -8.24
CA MET A 1 11.60 11.56 -7.87
C MET A 1 11.80 11.28 -6.40
N ALA A 2 10.74 10.98 -5.65
CA ALA A 2 10.93 10.40 -4.32
C ALA A 2 11.64 9.05 -4.50
N ALA A 3 12.67 8.76 -3.68
CA ALA A 3 13.55 7.59 -3.85
C ALA A 3 12.83 6.23 -3.72
N ASN A 4 11.54 6.23 -3.39
CA ASN A 4 10.76 5.06 -3.03
C ASN A 4 9.39 4.99 -3.75
N VAL A 5 9.27 5.64 -4.91
CA VAL A 5 8.12 5.53 -5.82
C VAL A 5 8.60 5.02 -7.19
N PHE A 6 7.95 3.99 -7.72
CA PHE A 6 8.41 3.21 -8.88
C PHE A 6 7.36 3.14 -9.99
N GLY A 7 7.86 3.16 -11.23
CA GLY A 7 7.03 3.10 -12.44
C GLY A 7 6.48 4.47 -12.88
N ASN A 8 5.99 4.50 -14.12
CA ASN A 8 5.36 5.70 -14.68
C ASN A 8 3.86 5.76 -14.31
N PRO A 9 3.32 6.97 -14.05
CA PRO A 9 1.88 7.15 -13.85
C PRO A 9 1.06 6.74 -15.08
N ILE A 10 -0.08 6.11 -14.84
CA ILE A 10 -1.09 5.79 -15.84
C ILE A 10 -2.08 6.95 -15.90
N THR A 11 -2.08 7.67 -17.03
CA THR A 11 -2.83 8.91 -17.26
C THR A 11 -3.71 8.80 -18.51
N ASP A 12 -4.49 9.82 -18.82
CA ASP A 12 -5.27 9.88 -20.06
C ASP A 12 -4.40 9.78 -21.31
N VAL A 13 -3.17 10.29 -21.26
CA VAL A 13 -2.22 10.18 -22.37
C VAL A 13 -1.85 8.72 -22.60
N THR A 14 -1.63 7.97 -21.52
CA THR A 14 -1.36 6.53 -21.58
C THR A 14 -2.51 5.79 -22.24
N LEU A 15 -3.75 6.07 -21.82
CA LEU A 15 -4.95 5.40 -22.33
C LEU A 15 -5.25 5.79 -23.78
N LYS A 16 -5.10 7.06 -24.17
CA LYS A 16 -5.27 7.51 -25.57
C LYS A 16 -4.33 6.82 -26.56
N GLY A 17 -3.19 6.32 -26.08
CA GLY A 17 -2.26 5.52 -26.89
C GLY A 17 -2.74 4.08 -27.14
N MET A 18 -3.78 3.62 -26.45
CA MET A 18 -4.33 2.26 -26.58
C MET A 18 -5.50 2.27 -27.58
N SER A 19 -5.53 1.28 -28.48
CA SER A 19 -6.56 1.16 -29.52
C SER A 19 -7.98 1.09 -28.94
N GLU A 20 -8.14 0.49 -27.76
CA GLU A 20 -9.42 0.32 -27.08
C GLU A 20 -10.06 1.63 -26.57
N TYR A 21 -9.28 2.71 -26.41
CA TYR A 21 -9.75 4.03 -25.94
C TYR A 21 -9.78 5.10 -27.04
N ILE A 22 -9.51 4.73 -28.30
CA ILE A 22 -9.61 5.68 -29.42
C ILE A 22 -11.06 6.20 -29.53
N GLY A 23 -11.22 7.53 -29.47
CA GLY A 23 -12.51 8.21 -29.58
C GLY A 23 -13.42 8.05 -28.35
N LYS A 24 -12.96 7.40 -27.27
CA LYS A 24 -13.73 7.25 -26.03
C LYS A 24 -13.44 8.39 -25.06
N THR A 25 -14.45 8.74 -24.27
CA THR A 25 -14.26 9.59 -23.10
C THR A 25 -13.63 8.75 -21.99
N ILE A 26 -12.43 9.11 -21.57
CA ILE A 26 -11.69 8.37 -20.54
C ILE A 26 -12.15 8.83 -19.16
N THR A 27 -12.51 7.86 -18.31
CA THR A 27 -12.96 8.07 -16.94
C THR A 27 -11.86 7.74 -15.92
N ARG A 28 -12.12 8.05 -14.64
CA ARG A 28 -11.24 7.64 -13.53
C ARG A 28 -11.16 6.12 -13.38
N ARG A 29 -12.29 5.44 -13.57
CA ARG A 29 -12.40 3.98 -13.49
C ARG A 29 -11.55 3.31 -14.57
N ASP A 30 -11.61 3.81 -15.80
CA ASP A 30 -10.76 3.32 -16.90
C ASP A 30 -9.27 3.39 -16.54
N ARG A 31 -8.80 4.53 -16.02
CA ARG A 31 -7.41 4.68 -15.59
C ARG A 31 -7.04 3.71 -14.45
N ALA A 32 -7.95 3.46 -13.52
CA ALA A 32 -7.71 2.53 -12.40
C ALA A 32 -7.64 1.09 -12.88
N HIS A 33 -8.56 0.65 -13.76
CA HIS A 33 -8.53 -0.70 -14.33
C HIS A 33 -7.27 -0.95 -15.16
N VAL A 34 -6.87 0.02 -15.99
CA VAL A 34 -5.61 -0.08 -16.75
C VAL A 34 -4.41 -0.12 -15.82
N ALA A 35 -4.38 0.70 -14.76
CA ALA A 35 -3.31 0.66 -13.77
C ALA A 35 -3.21 -0.70 -13.06
N LEU A 36 -4.34 -1.29 -12.70
CA LEU A 36 -4.39 -2.61 -12.09
C LEU A 36 -3.93 -3.70 -13.06
N ALA A 37 -4.35 -3.65 -14.32
CA ALA A 37 -3.90 -4.57 -15.37
C ALA A 37 -2.38 -4.43 -15.62
N MET A 38 -1.85 -3.21 -15.52
CA MET A 38 -0.45 -2.89 -15.74
C MET A 38 0.41 -2.90 -14.46
N LYS A 39 -0.08 -3.47 -13.36
CA LYS A 39 0.61 -3.41 -12.05
C LYS A 39 2.04 -3.98 -12.07
N ASN A 40 2.31 -4.96 -12.93
CA ASN A 40 3.64 -5.59 -13.09
C ASN A 40 4.35 -5.16 -14.40
N SER A 41 3.81 -4.17 -15.11
CA SER A 41 4.44 -3.68 -16.35
C SER A 41 5.73 -2.91 -16.05
N GLN A 42 6.67 -2.86 -17.01
CA GLN A 42 7.92 -2.10 -16.86
C GLN A 42 8.81 -2.55 -15.68
N GLY A 43 8.55 -3.72 -15.06
CA GLY A 43 9.33 -4.22 -13.91
C GLY A 43 9.13 -3.42 -12.61
N LYS A 44 8.15 -2.51 -12.56
CA LYS A 44 7.95 -1.56 -11.44
C LYS A 44 7.68 -2.24 -10.10
N ASP A 45 7.03 -3.40 -10.12
CA ASP A 45 6.75 -4.25 -8.97
C ASP A 45 8.03 -4.90 -8.44
N VAL A 46 8.87 -5.41 -9.36
CA VAL A 46 10.19 -5.98 -9.04
C VAL A 46 11.13 -4.92 -8.48
N ASP A 47 11.13 -3.71 -9.05
CA ASP A 47 11.93 -2.59 -8.53
C ASP A 47 11.50 -2.21 -7.10
N ALA A 48 10.20 -2.10 -6.85
CA ALA A 48 9.65 -1.82 -5.53
C ALA A 48 9.99 -2.91 -4.50
N GLN A 49 9.89 -4.18 -4.90
CA GLN A 49 10.27 -5.32 -4.06
C GLN A 49 11.78 -5.33 -3.78
N THR A 50 12.59 -5.16 -4.81
CA THR A 50 14.07 -5.13 -4.70
C THR A 50 14.50 -3.99 -3.77
N TYR A 51 13.84 -2.83 -3.85
CA TYR A 51 14.09 -1.71 -2.96
C TYR A 51 13.87 -2.08 -1.49
N VAL A 52 12.73 -2.68 -1.12
CA VAL A 52 12.47 -3.07 0.29
C VAL A 52 13.36 -4.22 0.76
N GLU A 53 13.74 -5.14 -0.13
CA GLU A 53 14.71 -6.18 0.19
C GLU A 53 16.10 -5.60 0.46
N ASN A 54 16.51 -4.58 -0.28
CA ASN A 54 17.77 -3.87 -0.05
C ASN A 54 17.74 -3.07 1.26
N LEU A 55 16.61 -2.49 1.65
CA LEU A 55 16.46 -1.84 2.95
C LEU A 55 16.70 -2.82 4.13
N LYS A 56 16.30 -4.09 4.00
CA LYS A 56 16.57 -5.12 5.02
C LYS A 56 18.05 -5.47 5.14
N ARG A 57 18.81 -5.29 4.06
CA ARG A 57 20.24 -5.65 3.99
C ARG A 57 21.15 -4.47 4.36
N GLN A 58 20.62 -3.36 4.84
CA GLN A 58 21.43 -2.27 5.40
C GLN A 58 21.80 -2.61 6.85
N TRP A 59 23.10 -2.60 7.14
CA TRP A 59 23.65 -2.95 8.45
C TRP A 59 24.04 -1.66 9.18
N ASP A 60 23.27 -1.29 10.20
CA ASP A 60 23.65 -0.22 11.12
C ASP A 60 24.35 -0.84 12.34
N TRP A 61 25.61 -0.46 12.59
CA TRP A 61 26.37 -0.99 13.74
C TRP A 61 25.96 -0.38 15.09
N TYR A 62 25.42 0.84 15.12
CA TYR A 62 24.83 1.49 16.30
C TYR A 62 23.72 2.48 15.90
N GLY A 63 22.57 2.43 16.59
CA GLY A 63 21.39 3.25 16.24
C GLY A 63 20.71 2.80 14.94
N HIS A 64 19.58 3.42 14.56
CA HIS A 64 18.93 3.19 13.27
C HIS A 64 18.69 4.53 12.55
N ILE A 65 18.79 4.54 11.23
CA ILE A 65 17.99 5.44 10.40
C ILE A 65 16.98 4.53 9.71
N GLY A 66 15.70 4.58 10.08
CA GLY A 66 14.67 3.96 9.23
C GLY A 66 14.74 4.62 7.85
N PRO A 67 15.19 3.96 6.75
CA PRO A 67 15.83 4.71 5.66
C PRO A 67 14.87 5.18 4.58
N SER A 68 13.56 5.07 4.81
CA SER A 68 12.56 5.36 3.79
C SER A 68 11.32 5.97 4.44
N PRO A 69 11.11 7.30 4.33
CA PRO A 69 9.86 7.90 4.77
C PRO A 69 8.70 7.31 3.96
N TYR A 70 7.50 7.26 4.53
CA TYR A 70 6.33 6.85 3.77
C TYR A 70 6.21 7.72 2.50
N PRO A 71 6.02 7.13 1.30
CA PRO A 71 5.85 7.89 0.08
C PRO A 71 4.73 8.93 0.21
N VAL A 72 5.06 10.22 0.14
CA VAL A 72 4.07 11.31 0.35
C VAL A 72 3.02 11.34 -0.77
N LYS A 73 3.39 10.89 -1.98
CA LYS A 73 2.50 10.85 -3.14
C LYS A 73 2.84 9.67 -4.03
N ILE A 74 1.84 8.85 -4.32
CA ILE A 74 1.90 7.74 -5.26
C ILE A 74 0.84 8.01 -6.33
N GLN A 75 1.22 8.11 -7.60
CA GLN A 75 0.25 8.32 -8.67
C GLN A 75 -0.34 6.99 -9.15
N ASN A 76 -1.49 7.06 -9.82
CA ASN A 76 -2.17 5.90 -10.39
C ASN A 76 -1.19 5.05 -11.23
N GLY A 77 -1.12 3.75 -10.95
CA GLY A 77 -0.23 2.81 -11.64
C GLY A 77 1.26 2.86 -11.25
N GLN A 78 1.61 3.61 -10.20
CA GLN A 78 2.93 3.54 -9.56
C GLN A 78 2.90 2.66 -8.31
N TRP A 79 4.07 2.18 -7.90
CA TRP A 79 4.28 1.54 -6.60
C TRP A 79 4.95 2.51 -5.64
N GLY A 80 4.53 2.50 -4.38
CA GLY A 80 5.27 3.11 -3.28
C GLY A 80 5.81 2.03 -2.35
N ALA A 81 7.03 2.19 -1.86
CA ALA A 81 7.69 1.17 -1.05
C ALA A 81 8.36 1.78 0.19
N PHE A 82 8.35 1.08 1.32
CA PHE A 82 8.98 1.53 2.56
C PHE A 82 9.23 0.35 3.49
N LEU A 83 9.97 0.58 4.58
CA LEU A 83 10.26 -0.42 5.61
C LEU A 83 9.81 0.10 6.99
N HIS A 84 9.03 -0.71 7.71
CA HIS A 84 8.68 -0.44 9.11
C HIS A 84 9.13 -1.60 10.00
N VAL A 85 10.01 -1.30 10.95
CA VAL A 85 10.60 -2.27 11.88
C VAL A 85 10.12 -2.06 13.31
N LYS A 86 10.25 -3.08 14.14
CA LYS A 86 10.11 -2.94 15.59
C LYS A 86 11.23 -2.06 16.16
N ASN A 87 11.05 -1.56 17.37
CA ASN A 87 12.13 -0.89 18.11
C ASN A 87 13.30 -1.86 18.36
N ALA A 88 14.52 -1.32 18.24
CA ALA A 88 15.75 -2.07 18.53
C ALA A 88 15.77 -2.54 20.00
N GLY A 89 16.24 -3.76 20.25
CA GLY A 89 16.34 -4.34 21.60
C GLY A 89 15.01 -4.70 22.28
N GLN A 90 13.85 -4.32 21.74
CA GLN A 90 12.55 -4.66 22.32
C GLN A 90 12.00 -5.98 21.77
N ALA A 91 11.41 -6.79 22.66
CA ALA A 91 10.66 -8.01 22.32
C ALA A 91 9.23 -7.69 21.84
N THR A 92 9.12 -6.70 20.95
CA THR A 92 7.87 -6.21 20.36
C THR A 92 7.79 -6.58 18.88
N GLY A 93 6.57 -6.64 18.35
CA GLY A 93 6.35 -6.79 16.91
C GLY A 93 6.49 -5.47 16.16
N SER A 94 6.25 -5.51 14.85
CA SER A 94 6.01 -4.33 14.01
C SER A 94 4.52 -4.22 13.77
N CYS A 95 3.86 -3.16 14.25
CA CYS A 95 2.46 -2.90 13.98
C CYS A 95 2.24 -1.40 13.80
N ALA A 96 1.60 -1.02 12.70
CA ALA A 96 1.26 0.35 12.37
C ALA A 96 0.22 0.37 11.24
N ALA A 97 -0.22 1.58 10.89
CA ALA A 97 -1.08 1.84 9.76
C ALA A 97 -0.64 3.10 9.03
N VAL A 98 -0.99 3.19 7.75
CA VAL A 98 -0.82 4.39 6.91
C VAL A 98 -2.16 4.70 6.27
N VAL A 99 -2.43 5.99 6.12
CA VAL A 99 -3.62 6.51 5.46
C VAL A 99 -3.19 7.40 4.31
N TYR A 100 -3.69 7.11 3.10
CA TYR A 100 -3.55 8.00 1.95
C TYR A 100 -4.90 8.60 1.58
N ARG A 101 -4.90 9.91 1.30
CA ARG A 101 -6.05 10.59 0.70
C ARG A 101 -6.01 10.44 -0.81
N GLY A 102 -7.10 9.91 -1.36
CA GLY A 102 -7.32 9.74 -2.79
C GLY A 102 -8.65 10.35 -3.23
N LEU A 103 -9.02 10.05 -4.47
CA LEU A 103 -10.33 10.39 -5.01
C LEU A 103 -11.01 9.11 -5.53
N ASN A 104 -12.30 8.95 -5.26
CA ASN A 104 -13.11 7.83 -5.72
C ASN A 104 -13.40 7.91 -7.24
N GLY A 105 -14.25 7.01 -7.75
CA GLY A 105 -14.65 6.98 -9.17
C GLY A 105 -15.33 8.26 -9.66
N ASP A 106 -16.02 8.96 -8.76
CA ASP A 106 -16.82 10.14 -9.06
C ASP A 106 -16.05 11.46 -8.79
N GLY A 107 -14.81 11.35 -8.30
CA GLY A 107 -13.91 12.48 -8.06
C GLY A 107 -14.02 13.09 -6.66
N GLU A 108 -14.75 12.44 -5.75
CA GLU A 108 -14.88 12.84 -4.35
C GLU A 108 -13.70 12.33 -3.52
N SER A 109 -13.33 13.09 -2.50
CA SER A 109 -12.20 12.73 -1.62
C SER A 109 -12.56 11.58 -0.68
N CYS A 110 -11.67 10.60 -0.59
CA CYS A 110 -11.79 9.47 0.32
C CYS A 110 -10.42 9.11 0.90
N ASP A 111 -10.42 8.54 2.10
CA ASP A 111 -9.21 8.07 2.76
C ASP A 111 -9.09 6.55 2.61
N TRP A 112 -7.87 6.09 2.35
CA TRP A 112 -7.50 4.70 2.14
C TRP A 112 -6.50 4.30 3.21
N MET A 113 -6.94 3.48 4.15
CA MET A 113 -6.13 2.99 5.24
C MET A 113 -5.66 1.57 4.96
N PHE A 114 -4.40 1.30 5.28
CA PHE A 114 -3.88 -0.05 5.36
C PHE A 114 -3.00 -0.19 6.60
N GLY A 115 -3.15 -1.31 7.27
CA GLY A 115 -2.46 -1.64 8.51
C GLY A 115 -1.83 -3.02 8.44
N TRP A 116 -0.77 -3.18 9.21
CA TRP A 116 -0.09 -4.47 9.36
C TRP A 116 0.17 -4.76 10.83
N ALA A 117 0.17 -6.04 11.17
CA ALA A 117 0.68 -6.55 12.42
C ALA A 117 1.63 -7.72 12.16
N ASN A 118 2.86 -7.62 12.63
CA ASN A 118 3.85 -8.67 12.64
C ASN A 118 4.32 -8.88 14.08
N PRO A 119 3.62 -9.74 14.85
CA PRO A 119 3.88 -9.92 16.28
C PRO A 119 5.19 -10.68 16.53
N TRP A 120 5.88 -10.30 17.60
CA TRP A 120 7.08 -11.00 18.09
C TRP A 120 6.74 -12.40 18.62
N ASN A 121 5.66 -12.53 19.40
CA ASN A 121 5.24 -13.81 19.96
C ASN A 121 4.45 -14.65 18.92
N ARG A 122 5.19 -15.46 18.16
CA ARG A 122 4.66 -16.37 17.13
C ARG A 122 3.81 -17.51 17.66
N ALA A 123 3.95 -17.86 18.94
CA ALA A 123 3.16 -18.93 19.54
C ALA A 123 1.71 -18.51 19.83
N ARG A 124 1.43 -17.21 19.90
CA ARG A 124 0.10 -16.68 20.27
C ARG A 124 -0.62 -15.92 19.16
N ARG A 125 0.12 -15.44 18.16
CA ARG A 125 -0.40 -14.54 17.14
C ARG A 125 0.31 -14.78 15.81
N ASN A 126 -0.47 -14.69 14.73
CA ASN A 126 0.02 -14.69 13.36
C ASN A 126 0.16 -13.26 12.85
N ASN A 127 0.77 -13.12 11.66
CA ASN A 127 0.76 -11.84 10.96
C ASN A 127 -0.65 -11.48 10.53
N ALA A 128 -0.89 -10.18 10.39
CA ALA A 128 -2.13 -9.67 9.89
C ALA A 128 -1.92 -8.49 8.94
N ALA A 129 -2.77 -8.43 7.92
CA ALA A 129 -2.87 -7.36 6.94
C ALA A 129 -4.30 -6.85 6.94
N TYR A 130 -4.50 -5.55 6.99
CA TYR A 130 -5.81 -4.93 7.07
C TYR A 130 -5.90 -3.75 6.12
N THR A 131 -7.09 -3.50 5.62
CA THR A 131 -7.38 -2.29 4.85
C THR A 131 -8.82 -1.86 5.07
N ALA A 132 -9.02 -0.55 5.07
CA ALA A 132 -10.32 0.09 5.17
C ALA A 132 -10.36 1.33 4.27
N ILE A 133 -11.55 1.69 3.84
CA ILE A 133 -11.80 2.86 3.01
C ILE A 133 -12.95 3.64 3.66
N GLY A 134 -12.84 4.95 3.68
CA GLY A 134 -13.88 5.81 4.24
C GLY A 134 -13.85 7.20 3.64
N GLU A 135 -14.76 8.04 4.11
CA GLU A 135 -14.78 9.46 3.77
C GLU A 135 -13.47 10.17 4.16
N ALA A 136 -13.23 11.34 3.58
CA ALA A 136 -12.07 12.15 3.93
C ALA A 136 -12.10 12.53 5.43
N GLY A 137 -11.12 12.04 6.18
CA GLY A 137 -11.01 12.23 7.63
C GLY A 137 -11.50 11.05 8.46
N ALA A 138 -12.01 9.98 7.85
CA ALA A 138 -12.55 8.81 8.56
C ALA A 138 -11.56 8.15 9.54
N PHE A 139 -10.25 8.32 9.31
CA PHE A 139 -9.18 7.68 10.07
C PHE A 139 -8.32 8.67 10.87
N GLN A 140 -8.90 9.80 11.30
CA GLN A 140 -8.18 10.75 12.18
C GLN A 140 -8.00 10.22 13.60
N ASP A 141 -8.94 9.41 14.09
CA ASP A 141 -8.81 8.67 15.36
C ASP A 141 -8.66 7.18 15.09
N LEU A 142 -7.41 6.70 15.15
CA LEU A 142 -7.03 5.31 14.92
C LEU A 142 -6.93 4.48 16.22
N TYR A 143 -7.32 5.04 17.37
CA TYR A 143 -7.13 4.38 18.66
C TYR A 143 -7.87 3.04 18.78
N GLY A 144 -8.98 2.86 18.05
CA GLY A 144 -9.72 1.59 18.00
C GLY A 144 -9.23 0.59 16.95
N THR A 145 -8.64 1.08 15.85
CA THR A 145 -8.41 0.30 14.62
C THR A 145 -7.28 -0.71 14.74
N TRP A 146 -6.39 -0.55 15.74
CA TRP A 146 -5.30 -1.53 15.96
C TRP A 146 -5.87 -2.93 16.20
N ARG A 147 -7.01 -3.06 16.90
CA ARG A 147 -7.62 -4.37 17.14
C ARG A 147 -8.02 -5.02 15.82
N ASP A 148 -8.69 -4.28 14.95
CA ASP A 148 -9.11 -4.77 13.64
C ASP A 148 -7.91 -5.23 12.82
N VAL A 149 -6.81 -4.45 12.85
CA VAL A 149 -5.55 -4.83 12.21
C VAL A 149 -5.00 -6.14 12.77
N PHE A 150 -5.02 -6.36 14.09
CA PHE A 150 -4.46 -7.57 14.69
C PHE A 150 -5.28 -8.84 14.41
N PHE A 151 -6.56 -8.70 14.10
CA PHE A 151 -7.49 -9.83 13.93
C PHE A 151 -7.91 -10.08 12.47
N SER A 152 -7.40 -9.32 11.50
CA SER A 152 -7.78 -9.42 10.09
C SER A 152 -7.19 -10.60 9.32
N GLY A 153 -6.15 -11.25 9.85
CA GLY A 153 -5.47 -12.38 9.19
C GLY A 153 -4.57 -11.96 8.02
N LEU A 154 -4.05 -12.92 7.26
CA LEU A 154 -2.99 -12.68 6.25
C LEU A 154 -3.45 -11.89 5.02
N VAL A 155 -4.76 -11.85 4.76
CA VAL A 155 -5.38 -11.19 3.61
C VAL A 155 -6.65 -10.49 4.07
N HIS A 156 -6.83 -9.25 3.66
CA HIS A 156 -8.05 -8.48 3.91
C HIS A 156 -8.41 -7.63 2.70
N CYS A 157 -9.71 -7.51 2.42
CA CYS A 157 -10.24 -6.68 1.35
C CYS A 157 -11.26 -5.70 1.92
N ALA A 158 -11.41 -4.54 1.30
CA ALA A 158 -12.45 -3.58 1.62
C ALA A 158 -13.00 -2.95 0.34
N SER A 159 -14.29 -2.62 0.36
CA SER A 159 -14.98 -1.89 -0.69
C SER A 159 -15.83 -0.79 -0.07
N TRP A 160 -15.80 0.41 -0.65
CA TRP A 160 -16.60 1.55 -0.20
C TRP A 160 -16.75 2.59 -1.32
N ASN A 161 -17.97 3.02 -1.62
CA ASN A 161 -18.24 4.12 -2.58
C ASN A 161 -17.46 4.02 -3.91
N GLY A 162 -17.53 2.86 -4.58
CA GLY A 162 -16.86 2.60 -5.86
C GLY A 162 -15.33 2.49 -5.77
N CYS A 163 -14.80 2.32 -4.56
CA CYS A 163 -13.39 2.12 -4.27
C CYS A 163 -13.19 0.70 -3.73
N SER A 164 -12.10 0.03 -4.12
CA SER A 164 -11.75 -1.31 -3.64
C SER A 164 -10.27 -1.41 -3.28
N SER A 165 -9.96 -2.02 -2.13
CA SER A 165 -8.60 -2.25 -1.66
C SER A 165 -8.39 -3.70 -1.23
N THR A 166 -7.17 -4.18 -1.42
CA THR A 166 -6.72 -5.49 -0.96
C THR A 166 -5.36 -5.36 -0.29
N ALA A 167 -5.22 -5.92 0.91
CA ALA A 167 -3.98 -5.97 1.67
C ALA A 167 -3.58 -7.42 1.95
N THR A 168 -2.31 -7.76 1.76
CA THR A 168 -1.77 -9.09 2.02
C THR A 168 -0.44 -9.01 2.77
N THR A 169 -0.14 -10.03 3.56
CA THR A 169 1.16 -10.19 4.19
C THR A 169 1.61 -11.65 4.26
N GLY A 170 2.92 -11.87 4.22
CA GLY A 170 3.52 -13.19 4.47
C GLY A 170 3.42 -13.62 5.93
N SER A 171 3.75 -14.88 6.24
CA SER A 171 3.64 -15.47 7.59
C SER A 171 4.97 -15.57 8.37
N PHE A 172 6.05 -15.01 7.84
CA PHE A 172 7.38 -15.04 8.45
C PHE A 172 7.67 -13.77 9.27
N THR A 173 8.84 -13.70 9.91
CA THR A 173 9.20 -12.62 10.86
C THR A 173 9.59 -11.31 10.19
N SER A 174 9.84 -11.32 8.89
CA SER A 174 10.16 -10.12 8.08
C SER A 174 9.33 -10.12 6.79
N PRO A 175 7.98 -10.20 6.88
CA PRO A 175 7.11 -10.45 5.74
C PRO A 175 7.14 -9.30 4.74
N LEU A 176 6.87 -9.60 3.47
CA LEU A 176 6.42 -8.58 2.53
C LEU A 176 4.95 -8.27 2.84
N PHE A 177 4.62 -6.99 2.94
CA PHE A 177 3.26 -6.50 3.00
C PHE A 177 2.95 -5.80 1.67
N GLN A 178 1.81 -6.11 1.07
CA GLN A 178 1.39 -5.52 -0.19
C GLN A 178 -0.06 -5.02 -0.06
N ALA A 179 -0.27 -3.74 -0.32
CA ALA A 179 -1.60 -3.16 -0.50
C ALA A 179 -1.80 -2.75 -1.96
N THR A 180 -2.96 -3.07 -2.52
CA THR A 180 -3.39 -2.64 -3.86
C THR A 180 -4.69 -1.86 -3.72
N LEU A 181 -4.74 -0.68 -4.32
CA LEU A 181 -5.89 0.23 -4.29
C LEU A 181 -6.38 0.42 -5.72
N THR A 182 -7.69 0.26 -5.96
CA THR A 182 -8.30 0.38 -7.29
C THR A 182 -9.74 0.90 -7.19
N LEU A 183 -10.34 1.29 -8.32
CA LEU A 183 -11.75 1.62 -8.39
C LEU A 183 -12.56 0.43 -8.91
N GLU A 184 -13.84 0.38 -8.52
CA GLU A 184 -14.86 -0.55 -9.02
C GLU A 184 -15.52 -0.06 -10.30
#